data_AF-A0A945CH19-F1
#
_entry.id   AF-A0A945CH19-F1
#
_cell.length_a   1.000
_cell.length_b   1.000
_cell.length_c   1.000
_cell.angle_alpha   90.00
_cell.angle_beta   90.00
_cell.angle_gamma   90.00
#
_symmetry.space_group_name_H-M   'P 1'
#
loop_
_entity.id
_entity.type
_entity.pdbx_description
1 polymer ?
#
loop_
_entity_poly.entity_id
_entity_poly.type
_entity_poly.pdbx_seq_one_letter_code
_entity_poly.pdbx_strand_id
1 'polypeptide(L)'
;MEEPQPSQDPSLEPSLISEELRNQLLILIADRMNTGQVMIAEAHFLKAMVEGYQALSGNFPSQEIKKQLGKIIAEVNKENPETFVIPGIENWITQSVAGIVQKKKWGITELQEQGQGLIRDFVRQDKVRNLIAQLGLTANQLNIRNSMRAITNRVAGKQDPEQKRSAARLAQVMATLKSQESQTAGPAALNRLLAGPASEPDEQEVASRTQEQKKVQARLRQGQMEHLIQNLDTYVKEGKIEAEDAERLRNLKKVEDGVKKGKMTAENGSKIRNSILSGTARDRLERKVRDEVDYVVVYRQMFEALQRIDPKYDDGLRFLIGHKEVVNVETREEVDWKETTEALIENLEALNQLIGMMDRQDAEVRMIAARLPPYSHVVRRGQDRVENLVIEESFVEDLRQKQGEEITAMLNDPDKKVRALLAAAMLSLNALINRLIKSTPFRKEIRILKINLIVEEFFRSTENVEEAREKAQEFLRSRLHSLFPDLNPEETQELQQRGAELIEAVEQKVLAERKAAGGGEKTVVSTEGSDDGLSEKEVEQGVQLGRVAMRTPAGVRLRPYKIMPDQEEPGKFILARRDPESGETVPVLRGGRKRQVTRNREGVWELD
;
A
#
# COMPACT_ATOMS: atom_id res chain seq x y z
N MET A 1 -21.36 -44.47 -35.60
CA MET A 1 -20.50 -43.90 -34.55
C MET A 1 -19.39 -43.17 -35.27
N GLU A 2 -19.48 -41.85 -35.33
CA GLU A 2 -18.35 -40.97 -35.63
C GLU A 2 -18.63 -39.71 -34.81
N GLU A 3 -17.89 -39.58 -33.70
CA GLU A 3 -17.87 -38.35 -32.91
C GLU A 3 -17.07 -37.30 -33.67
N PRO A 4 -17.53 -36.04 -33.76
CA PRO A 4 -16.72 -34.98 -34.33
C PRO A 4 -15.63 -34.58 -33.32
N GLN A 5 -14.37 -34.64 -33.74
CA GLN A 5 -13.23 -34.10 -32.99
C GLN A 5 -13.31 -32.57 -32.91
N PRO A 6 -12.90 -31.97 -31.78
CA PRO A 6 -12.83 -30.51 -31.65
C PRO A 6 -11.61 -29.98 -32.41
N SER A 7 -11.85 -29.07 -33.33
CA SER A 7 -10.83 -28.25 -33.99
C SER A 7 -10.12 -27.36 -32.95
N GLN A 8 -8.84 -27.64 -32.69
CA GLN A 8 -7.95 -26.77 -31.93
C GLN A 8 -7.30 -25.76 -32.87
N ASP A 9 -7.78 -24.53 -32.81
CA ASP A 9 -7.15 -23.35 -33.42
C ASP A 9 -6.12 -22.79 -32.41
N PRO A 10 -4.82 -22.67 -32.73
CA PRO A 10 -3.76 -22.38 -31.76
C PRO A 10 -3.59 -20.88 -31.41
N SER A 11 -4.65 -20.07 -31.53
CA SER A 11 -4.57 -18.60 -31.40
C SER A 11 -5.41 -17.97 -30.27
N LEU A 12 -6.04 -18.76 -29.41
CA LEU A 12 -6.84 -18.23 -28.29
C LEU A 12 -6.13 -18.49 -26.96
N GLU A 13 -5.23 -17.59 -26.56
CA GLU A 13 -5.01 -17.39 -25.12
C GLU A 13 -6.38 -17.02 -24.51
N PRO A 14 -6.88 -17.74 -23.49
CA PRO A 14 -8.12 -17.34 -22.85
C PRO A 14 -7.95 -15.94 -22.27
N SER A 15 -8.72 -14.97 -22.77
CA SER A 15 -8.70 -13.60 -22.25
C SER A 15 -9.10 -13.62 -20.78
N LEU A 16 -8.21 -13.18 -19.87
CA LEU A 16 -8.47 -13.18 -18.43
C LEU A 16 -9.51 -12.12 -18.04
N ILE A 17 -9.85 -11.24 -18.98
CA ILE A 17 -10.84 -10.17 -18.87
C ILE A 17 -11.99 -10.52 -19.80
N SER A 18 -13.21 -10.56 -19.27
CA SER A 18 -14.40 -10.78 -20.09
C SER A 18 -14.62 -9.62 -21.07
N GLU A 19 -15.23 -9.91 -22.22
CA GLU A 19 -15.52 -8.90 -23.25
C GLU A 19 -16.41 -7.78 -22.71
N GLU A 20 -17.37 -8.13 -21.84
CA GLU A 20 -18.25 -7.18 -21.16
C GLU A 20 -17.45 -6.22 -20.25
N LEU A 21 -16.52 -6.75 -19.44
CA LEU A 21 -15.69 -5.94 -18.56
C LEU A 21 -14.74 -5.06 -19.37
N ARG A 22 -14.17 -5.58 -20.46
CA ARG A 22 -13.35 -4.81 -21.40
C ARG A 22 -14.11 -3.60 -21.95
N ASN A 23 -15.35 -3.80 -22.41
CA ASN A 23 -16.16 -2.71 -22.97
C ASN A 23 -16.50 -1.64 -21.92
N GLN A 24 -16.86 -2.07 -20.70
CA GLN A 24 -17.13 -1.15 -19.61
C GLN A 24 -15.90 -0.32 -19.23
N LEU A 25 -14.71 -0.92 -19.22
CA LEU A 25 -13.46 -0.19 -18.96
C LEU A 25 -13.16 0.86 -20.03
N LEU A 26 -13.35 0.53 -21.30
CA LEU A 26 -13.16 1.48 -22.41
C LEU A 26 -14.17 2.64 -22.34
N ILE A 27 -15.41 2.37 -21.92
CA ILE A 27 -16.41 3.43 -21.65
C ILE A 27 -15.95 4.34 -20.51
N LEU A 28 -15.35 3.80 -19.45
CA LEU A 28 -14.79 4.62 -18.36
C LEU A 28 -13.63 5.49 -18.80
N ILE A 29 -12.76 4.97 -19.68
CA ILE A 29 -11.73 5.79 -20.32
C ILE A 29 -12.40 6.92 -21.11
N ALA A 30 -13.38 6.62 -21.96
CA ALA A 30 -14.10 7.64 -22.73
C ALA A 30 -14.75 8.71 -21.82
N ASP A 31 -15.35 8.29 -20.70
CA ASP A 31 -15.95 9.22 -19.74
C ASP A 31 -14.91 10.13 -19.09
N ARG A 32 -13.73 9.61 -18.71
CA ARG A 32 -12.63 10.43 -18.16
C ARG A 32 -12.18 11.48 -19.15
N MET A 33 -12.06 11.09 -20.41
CA MET A 33 -11.70 11.99 -21.50
C MET A 33 -12.78 13.07 -21.70
N ASN A 34 -14.05 12.70 -21.68
CA ASN A 34 -15.16 13.64 -21.81
C ASN A 34 -15.19 14.67 -20.67
N THR A 35 -14.80 14.29 -19.44
CA THR A 35 -14.69 15.25 -18.32
C THR A 35 -13.53 16.24 -18.43
N GLY A 36 -12.68 16.12 -19.46
CA GLY A 36 -11.54 17.00 -19.67
C GLY A 36 -10.25 16.51 -19.03
N GLN A 37 -10.18 15.24 -18.59
CA GLN A 37 -8.96 14.66 -18.04
C GLN A 37 -7.88 14.53 -19.13
N VAL A 38 -6.64 14.88 -18.79
CA VAL A 38 -5.50 14.78 -19.71
C VAL A 38 -4.87 13.39 -19.61
N MET A 39 -5.00 12.60 -20.67
CA MET A 39 -4.37 11.27 -20.77
C MET A 39 -3.68 11.14 -22.13
N ILE A 40 -2.35 10.99 -22.11
CA ILE A 40 -1.52 11.03 -23.32
C ILE A 40 -0.49 9.89 -23.27
N ALA A 41 0.16 9.68 -22.12
CA ALA A 41 1.12 8.59 -21.93
C ALA A 41 0.42 7.26 -21.60
N GLU A 42 1.02 6.14 -22.00
CA GLU A 42 0.52 4.78 -21.71
C GLU A 42 0.28 4.56 -20.21
N ALA A 43 1.15 5.10 -19.36
CA ALA A 43 1.01 5.02 -17.90
C ALA A 43 -0.28 5.68 -17.39
N HIS A 44 -0.75 6.77 -18.02
CA HIS A 44 -1.98 7.45 -17.64
C HIS A 44 -3.20 6.56 -17.92
N PHE A 45 -3.21 5.92 -19.09
CA PHE A 45 -4.28 5.01 -19.46
C PHE A 45 -4.25 3.73 -18.64
N LEU A 46 -3.09 3.14 -18.41
CA LEU A 46 -2.94 1.93 -17.59
C LEU A 46 -3.44 2.18 -16.16
N LYS A 47 -3.08 3.33 -15.57
CA LYS A 47 -3.58 3.72 -14.25
C LYS A 47 -5.12 3.81 -14.23
N ALA A 48 -5.71 4.48 -15.22
CA ALA A 48 -7.17 4.61 -15.32
C ALA A 48 -7.88 3.26 -15.55
N MET A 49 -7.28 2.36 -16.33
CA MET A 49 -7.79 1.00 -16.55
C MET A 49 -7.72 0.14 -15.29
N VAL A 50 -6.66 0.28 -14.48
CA VAL A 50 -6.51 -0.41 -13.20
C VAL A 50 -7.56 0.08 -12.18
N GLU A 51 -7.73 1.40 -12.06
CA GLU A 51 -8.77 1.99 -11.20
C GLU A 51 -10.17 1.52 -11.62
N GLY A 52 -10.47 1.55 -12.93
CA GLY A 52 -11.74 1.05 -13.46
C GLY A 52 -11.93 -0.45 -13.24
N TYR A 53 -10.88 -1.25 -13.40
CA TYR A 53 -10.95 -2.71 -13.20
C TYR A 53 -11.27 -3.03 -11.75
N GLN A 54 -10.61 -2.36 -10.82
CA GLN A 54 -10.88 -2.52 -9.39
C GLN A 54 -12.32 -2.12 -9.06
N ALA A 55 -12.80 -1.00 -9.61
CA ALA A 55 -14.16 -0.52 -9.36
C ALA A 55 -15.25 -1.49 -9.85
N LEU A 56 -15.06 -2.06 -11.04
CA LEU A 56 -16.05 -2.90 -11.71
C LEU A 56 -15.98 -4.37 -11.25
N SER A 57 -14.79 -4.89 -10.98
CA SER A 57 -14.59 -6.28 -10.57
C SER A 57 -14.55 -6.50 -9.06
N GLY A 58 -14.35 -5.44 -8.27
CA GLY A 58 -14.15 -5.49 -6.83
C GLY A 58 -12.82 -6.09 -6.38
N ASN A 59 -11.93 -6.47 -7.30
CA ASN A 59 -10.64 -7.11 -7.03
C ASN A 59 -9.48 -6.26 -7.55
N PHE A 60 -8.34 -6.31 -6.85
CA PHE A 60 -7.10 -5.75 -7.38
C PHE A 60 -6.58 -6.59 -8.54
N PRO A 61 -6.19 -5.99 -9.69
CA PRO A 61 -5.69 -6.74 -10.82
C PRO A 61 -4.32 -7.36 -10.51
N SER A 62 -4.16 -8.65 -10.81
CA SER A 62 -2.86 -9.33 -10.79
C SER A 62 -1.91 -8.73 -11.83
N GLN A 63 -0.62 -9.09 -11.77
CA GLN A 63 0.37 -8.59 -12.74
C GLN A 63 0.03 -9.01 -14.18
N GLU A 64 -0.53 -10.21 -14.35
CA GLU A 64 -0.99 -10.73 -15.64
C GLU A 64 -2.18 -9.93 -16.18
N ILE A 65 -3.12 -9.56 -15.30
CA ILE A 65 -4.27 -8.71 -15.67
C ILE A 65 -3.81 -7.30 -16.01
N LYS A 66 -2.88 -6.71 -15.24
CA LYS A 66 -2.28 -5.40 -15.57
C LYS A 66 -1.61 -5.41 -16.94
N LYS A 67 -0.87 -6.48 -17.26
CA LYS A 67 -0.24 -6.67 -18.57
C LYS A 67 -1.27 -6.78 -19.69
N GLN A 68 -2.39 -7.49 -19.47
CA GLN A 68 -3.48 -7.57 -20.45
C GLN A 68 -4.22 -6.23 -20.62
N LEU A 69 -4.50 -5.49 -19.54
CA LEU A 69 -5.08 -4.14 -19.60
C LEU A 69 -4.20 -3.19 -20.40
N GLY A 70 -2.88 -3.25 -20.19
CA GLY A 70 -1.90 -2.50 -20.97
C GLY A 70 -1.92 -2.85 -22.46
N LYS A 71 -2.00 -4.14 -22.81
CA LYS A 71 -2.13 -4.58 -24.21
C LYS A 71 -3.41 -4.06 -24.86
N ILE A 72 -4.56 -4.20 -24.17
CA ILE A 72 -5.87 -3.77 -24.68
C ILE A 72 -5.84 -2.29 -25.05
N ILE A 73 -5.31 -1.43 -24.18
CA ILE A 73 -5.28 0.00 -24.47
C ILE A 73 -4.23 0.36 -25.53
N ALA A 74 -3.07 -0.32 -25.54
CA ALA A 74 -2.07 -0.11 -26.57
C ALA A 74 -2.60 -0.45 -27.97
N GLU A 75 -3.37 -1.55 -28.09
CA GLU A 75 -4.06 -1.94 -29.31
C GLU A 75 -5.11 -0.89 -29.72
N VAL A 76 -6.00 -0.48 -28.80
CA VAL A 76 -7.05 0.50 -29.11
C VAL A 76 -6.46 1.87 -29.49
N ASN A 77 -5.41 2.34 -28.80
CA ASN A 77 -4.75 3.60 -29.10
C ASN A 77 -4.00 3.57 -30.44
N LYS A 78 -3.48 2.40 -30.84
CA LYS A 78 -2.79 2.20 -32.11
C LYS A 78 -3.75 2.10 -33.29
N GLU A 79 -4.86 1.38 -33.11
CA GLU A 79 -5.86 1.16 -34.16
C GLU A 79 -6.80 2.34 -34.35
N ASN A 80 -7.19 3.00 -33.25
CA ASN A 80 -8.17 4.08 -33.25
C ASN A 80 -7.71 5.25 -32.35
N PRO A 81 -6.67 6.00 -32.77
CA PRO A 81 -6.15 7.13 -31.98
C PRO A 81 -7.18 8.27 -31.81
N GLU A 82 -8.20 8.34 -32.67
CA GLU A 82 -9.31 9.30 -32.61
C GLU A 82 -10.18 9.11 -31.36
N THR A 83 -10.21 7.90 -30.81
CA THR A 83 -11.06 7.56 -29.67
C THR A 83 -10.50 8.11 -28.35
N PHE A 84 -9.18 8.05 -28.15
CA PHE A 84 -8.56 8.36 -26.87
C PHE A 84 -7.34 9.27 -26.96
N VAL A 85 -6.40 9.02 -27.88
CA VAL A 85 -5.15 9.80 -27.95
C VAL A 85 -5.41 11.24 -28.37
N ILE A 86 -6.24 11.44 -29.42
CA ILE A 86 -6.59 12.77 -29.91
C ILE A 86 -7.38 13.58 -28.87
N PRO A 87 -8.47 13.07 -28.27
CA PRO A 87 -9.18 13.79 -27.20
C PRO A 87 -8.28 14.14 -26.01
N GLY A 88 -7.24 13.34 -25.73
CA GLY A 88 -6.32 13.56 -24.60
C GLY A 88 -5.41 14.73 -24.81
N ILE A 89 -4.91 14.85 -26.04
CA ILE A 89 -4.14 16.02 -26.50
C ILE A 89 -5.04 17.26 -26.54
N GLU A 90 -6.29 17.13 -27.00
CA GLU A 90 -7.25 18.24 -27.01
C GLU A 90 -7.57 18.75 -25.60
N ASN A 91 -7.73 17.85 -24.63
CA ASN A 91 -7.91 18.20 -23.23
C ASN A 91 -6.68 18.93 -22.67
N TRP A 92 -5.48 18.47 -23.00
CA TRP A 92 -4.23 19.11 -22.58
C TRP A 92 -4.08 20.52 -23.15
N ILE A 93 -4.38 20.70 -24.45
CA ILE A 93 -4.39 22.00 -25.11
C ILE A 93 -5.43 22.90 -24.44
N THR A 94 -6.65 22.39 -24.23
CA THR A 94 -7.74 23.10 -23.57
C THR A 94 -7.34 23.59 -22.18
N GLN A 95 -6.73 22.73 -21.36
CA GLN A 95 -6.29 23.09 -20.01
C GLN A 95 -5.15 24.10 -20.03
N SER A 96 -4.16 23.92 -20.92
CA SER A 96 -3.00 24.80 -21.04
C SER A 96 -3.39 26.20 -21.52
N VAL A 97 -4.25 26.28 -22.54
CA VAL A 97 -4.73 27.56 -23.09
C VAL A 97 -5.70 28.24 -22.13
N ALA A 98 -6.58 27.49 -21.45
CA ALA A 98 -7.43 28.06 -20.40
C ALA A 98 -6.61 28.72 -19.28
N GLY A 99 -5.48 28.14 -18.89
CA GLY A 99 -4.55 28.76 -17.93
C GLY A 99 -3.94 30.08 -18.43
N ILE A 100 -3.67 30.20 -19.74
CA ILE A 100 -3.18 31.44 -20.36
C ILE A 100 -4.29 32.51 -20.38
N VAL A 101 -5.51 32.12 -20.77
CA VAL A 101 -6.71 32.99 -20.79
C VAL A 101 -6.99 33.53 -19.39
N GLN A 102 -6.90 32.69 -18.35
CA GLN A 102 -7.07 33.09 -16.96
C GLN A 102 -5.97 34.08 -16.51
N LYS A 103 -4.69 33.82 -16.83
CA LYS A 103 -3.58 34.72 -16.51
C LYS A 103 -3.73 36.10 -17.17
N LYS A 104 -4.27 36.14 -18.38
CA LYS A 104 -4.57 37.38 -19.11
C LYS A 104 -5.91 38.02 -18.72
N LYS A 105 -6.69 37.41 -17.83
CA LYS A 105 -8.03 37.84 -17.38
C LYS A 105 -9.00 38.11 -18.54
N TRP A 106 -8.93 37.27 -19.58
CA TRP A 106 -9.80 37.39 -20.75
C TRP A 106 -11.25 37.01 -20.40
N GLY A 107 -12.19 37.81 -20.87
CA GLY A 107 -13.62 37.51 -20.86
C GLY A 107 -14.06 36.77 -22.13
N ILE A 108 -15.38 36.65 -22.30
CA ILE A 108 -15.97 35.95 -23.46
C ILE A 108 -15.65 36.69 -24.76
N THR A 109 -15.61 38.02 -24.75
CA THR A 109 -15.37 38.87 -25.93
C THR A 109 -13.95 38.70 -26.46
N GLU A 110 -12.94 38.81 -25.59
CA GLU A 110 -11.53 38.65 -25.97
C GLU A 110 -11.23 37.22 -26.44
N LEU A 111 -11.90 36.23 -25.83
CA LEU A 111 -11.78 34.83 -26.23
C LEU A 111 -12.38 34.55 -27.62
N GLN A 112 -13.49 35.21 -27.98
CA GLN A 112 -14.09 35.09 -29.31
C GLN A 112 -13.23 35.72 -30.40
N GLU A 113 -12.57 36.84 -30.12
CA GLU A 113 -11.73 37.56 -31.08
C GLU A 113 -10.35 36.90 -31.26
N GLN A 114 -9.70 36.49 -30.16
CA GLN A 114 -8.27 36.10 -30.17
C GLN A 114 -8.02 34.63 -29.82
N GLY A 115 -9.01 33.92 -29.26
CA GLY A 115 -8.83 32.58 -28.73
C GLY A 115 -8.45 31.54 -29.80
N GLN A 116 -9.05 31.59 -30.99
CA GLN A 116 -8.68 30.68 -32.08
C GLN A 116 -7.23 30.86 -32.53
N GLY A 117 -6.75 32.11 -32.57
CA GLY A 117 -5.35 32.42 -32.87
C GLY A 117 -4.44 31.85 -31.80
N LEU A 118 -4.80 32.04 -30.52
CA LEU A 118 -4.04 31.54 -29.38
C LEU A 118 -3.89 30.01 -29.38
N ILE A 119 -4.95 29.25 -29.69
CA ILE A 119 -4.84 27.78 -29.80
C ILE A 119 -3.94 27.39 -30.98
N ARG A 120 -4.08 28.04 -32.15
CA ARG A 120 -3.22 27.74 -33.31
C ARG A 120 -1.75 28.03 -33.02
N ASP A 121 -1.45 29.14 -32.36
CA ASP A 121 -0.08 29.51 -32.00
C ASP A 121 0.49 28.56 -30.96
N PHE A 122 -0.33 28.12 -30.00
CA PHE A 122 0.05 27.10 -29.02
C PHE A 122 0.39 25.76 -29.70
N VAL A 123 -0.48 25.28 -30.61
CA VAL A 123 -0.25 24.03 -31.37
C VAL A 123 0.97 24.14 -32.31
N ARG A 124 1.35 25.35 -32.71
CA ARG A 124 2.53 25.59 -33.56
C ARG A 124 3.87 25.61 -32.80
N GLN A 125 3.86 25.63 -31.46
CA GLN A 125 5.09 25.60 -30.67
C GLN A 125 5.86 24.30 -30.90
N ASP A 126 7.19 24.37 -30.98
CA ASP A 126 8.04 23.21 -31.28
C ASP A 126 7.84 22.06 -30.29
N LYS A 127 7.63 22.37 -29.00
CA LYS A 127 7.36 21.38 -27.96
C LYS A 127 6.05 20.61 -28.21
N VAL A 128 5.00 21.31 -28.63
CA VAL A 128 3.68 20.71 -28.90
C VAL A 128 3.71 19.89 -30.19
N ARG A 129 4.37 20.42 -31.22
CA ARG A 129 4.58 19.71 -32.50
C ARG A 129 5.38 18.43 -32.33
N ASN A 130 6.47 18.48 -31.56
CA ASN A 130 7.29 17.31 -31.30
C ASN A 130 6.50 16.22 -30.56
N LEU A 131 5.67 16.60 -29.59
CA LEU A 131 4.80 15.65 -28.88
C LEU A 131 3.74 15.01 -29.80
N ILE A 132 3.08 15.80 -30.63
CA ILE A 132 2.09 15.30 -31.61
C ILE A 132 2.75 14.35 -32.61
N ALA A 133 3.95 14.68 -33.08
CA ALA A 133 4.72 13.86 -34.01
C ALA A 133 5.22 12.54 -33.37
N GLN A 134 5.64 12.57 -32.10
CA GLN A 134 6.03 11.37 -31.35
C GLN A 134 4.87 10.37 -31.21
N LEU A 135 3.63 10.85 -31.19
CA LEU A 135 2.42 10.03 -31.12
C LEU A 135 1.90 9.59 -32.49
N GLY A 136 2.62 9.90 -33.58
CA GLY A 136 2.23 9.53 -34.94
C GLY A 136 1.03 10.33 -35.49
N LEU A 137 0.73 11.49 -34.90
CA LEU A 137 -0.42 12.32 -35.26
C LEU A 137 0.00 13.57 -36.04
N THR A 138 -0.97 14.23 -36.67
CA THR A 138 -0.79 15.51 -37.35
C THR A 138 -1.70 16.58 -36.75
N ALA A 139 -1.26 17.85 -36.78
CA ALA A 139 -2.03 18.96 -36.20
C ALA A 139 -3.43 19.16 -36.82
N ASN A 140 -3.67 18.62 -38.03
CA ASN A 140 -4.96 18.69 -38.72
C ASN A 140 -6.00 17.71 -38.15
N GLN A 141 -5.58 16.71 -37.40
CA GLN A 141 -6.46 15.74 -36.74
C GLN A 141 -7.04 16.28 -35.42
N LEU A 142 -6.54 17.42 -34.93
CA LEU A 142 -7.02 18.05 -33.70
C LEU A 142 -8.26 18.92 -33.97
N ASN A 143 -9.30 18.73 -33.17
CA ASN A 143 -10.52 19.52 -33.22
C ASN A 143 -10.39 20.82 -32.41
N ILE A 144 -9.70 21.80 -33.01
CA ILE A 144 -9.49 23.14 -32.43
C ILE A 144 -10.83 23.81 -32.08
N ARG A 145 -11.91 23.53 -32.82
CA ARG A 145 -13.24 24.08 -32.57
C ARG A 145 -13.83 23.52 -31.27
N ASN A 146 -13.66 22.24 -30.98
CA ASN A 146 -14.09 21.63 -29.72
C ASN A 146 -13.28 22.18 -28.54
N SER A 147 -11.96 22.31 -28.68
CA SER A 147 -11.13 22.94 -27.64
C SER A 147 -11.57 24.38 -27.35
N MET A 148 -11.83 25.19 -28.39
CA MET A 148 -12.37 26.55 -28.22
C MET A 148 -13.71 26.57 -27.50
N ARG A 149 -14.63 25.66 -27.86
CA ARG A 149 -15.94 25.54 -27.20
C ARG A 149 -15.78 25.17 -25.72
N ALA A 150 -14.89 24.24 -25.40
CA ALA A 150 -14.61 23.84 -24.03
C ALA A 150 -14.02 24.99 -23.18
N ILE A 151 -13.07 25.75 -23.72
CA ILE A 151 -12.52 26.95 -23.04
C ILE A 151 -13.61 28.01 -22.84
N THR A 152 -14.45 28.25 -23.86
CA THR A 152 -15.54 29.23 -23.78
C THR A 152 -16.56 28.84 -22.72
N ASN A 153 -16.96 27.58 -22.68
CA ASN A 153 -17.86 27.04 -21.65
C ASN A 153 -17.26 27.20 -20.25
N ARG A 154 -15.96 26.94 -20.09
CA ARG A 154 -15.24 27.10 -18.82
C ARG A 154 -15.19 28.56 -18.35
N VAL A 155 -14.93 29.50 -19.25
CA VAL A 155 -14.93 30.94 -18.94
C VAL A 155 -16.34 31.45 -18.64
N ALA A 156 -17.36 30.92 -19.33
CA ALA A 156 -18.76 31.27 -19.12
C ALA A 156 -19.45 30.55 -17.94
N GLY A 157 -18.73 29.66 -17.23
CA GLY A 157 -19.31 28.83 -16.15
C GLY A 157 -20.40 27.85 -16.61
N LYS A 158 -20.48 27.55 -17.91
CA LYS A 158 -21.46 26.62 -18.48
C LYS A 158 -20.89 25.20 -18.48
N GLN A 159 -21.63 24.26 -17.90
CA GLN A 159 -21.30 22.84 -17.98
C GLN A 159 -21.99 22.21 -19.20
N ASP A 160 -21.25 21.46 -20.01
CA ASP A 160 -21.82 20.70 -21.12
C ASP A 160 -22.64 19.50 -20.56
N PRO A 161 -23.88 19.25 -21.03
CA PRO A 161 -24.70 18.14 -20.55
C PRO A 161 -24.05 16.76 -20.70
N GLU A 162 -23.21 16.56 -21.72
CA GLU A 162 -22.47 15.30 -21.90
C GLU A 162 -21.37 15.14 -20.85
N GLN A 163 -20.63 16.22 -20.59
CA GLN A 163 -19.63 16.26 -19.52
C GLN A 163 -20.24 16.02 -18.14
N LYS A 164 -21.45 16.57 -17.89
CA LYS A 164 -22.18 16.36 -16.64
C LYS A 164 -22.57 14.89 -16.45
N ARG A 165 -22.99 14.20 -17.51
CA ARG A 165 -23.35 12.78 -17.47
C ARG A 165 -22.12 11.89 -17.26
N SER A 166 -21.02 12.14 -17.99
CA SER A 166 -19.75 11.43 -17.80
C SER A 166 -19.18 11.66 -16.40
N ALA A 167 -19.24 12.90 -15.88
CA ALA A 167 -18.84 13.20 -14.52
C ALA A 167 -19.69 12.48 -13.47
N ALA A 168 -21.01 12.37 -13.68
CA ALA A 168 -21.90 11.62 -12.79
C ALA A 168 -21.58 10.12 -12.80
N ARG A 169 -21.33 9.52 -13.97
CA ARG A 169 -20.93 8.10 -14.08
C ARG A 169 -19.58 7.84 -13.40
N LEU A 170 -18.60 8.70 -13.61
CA LEU A 170 -17.30 8.58 -12.93
C LEU A 170 -17.43 8.79 -11.42
N ALA A 171 -18.24 9.74 -10.97
CA ALA A 171 -18.50 9.95 -9.55
C ALA A 171 -19.15 8.71 -8.92
N GLN A 172 -20.06 8.03 -9.63
CA GLN A 172 -20.66 6.78 -9.18
C GLN A 172 -19.62 5.65 -9.07
N VAL A 173 -18.71 5.54 -10.05
CA VAL A 173 -17.64 4.52 -10.07
C VAL A 173 -16.57 4.79 -9.00
N MET A 174 -16.22 6.06 -8.80
CA MET A 174 -15.33 6.50 -7.72
C MET A 174 -15.99 6.34 -6.34
N ALA A 175 -17.30 6.53 -6.25
CA ALA A 175 -18.06 6.25 -5.03
C ALA A 175 -18.11 4.74 -4.76
N THR A 176 -18.22 3.88 -5.78
CA THR A 176 -18.10 2.43 -5.58
C THR A 176 -16.70 2.04 -5.14
N LEU A 177 -15.62 2.62 -5.71
CA LEU A 177 -14.25 2.43 -5.22
C LEU A 177 -14.08 2.85 -3.76
N LYS A 178 -14.52 4.06 -3.40
CA LYS A 178 -14.50 4.53 -2.02
C LYS A 178 -15.35 3.65 -1.11
N SER A 179 -16.49 3.15 -1.58
CA SER A 179 -17.34 2.24 -0.82
C SER A 179 -16.75 0.83 -0.73
N GLN A 180 -15.94 0.38 -1.69
CA GLN A 180 -15.20 -0.88 -1.65
C GLN A 180 -13.97 -0.79 -0.74
N GLU A 181 -13.26 0.35 -0.76
CA GLU A 181 -12.27 0.73 0.27
C GLU A 181 -12.93 0.86 1.65
N SER A 182 -14.18 1.32 1.70
CA SER A 182 -15.00 1.32 2.92
C SER A 182 -15.65 -0.04 3.25
N GLN A 183 -15.69 -1.00 2.32
CA GLN A 183 -16.07 -2.39 2.59
C GLN A 183 -14.88 -3.23 3.02
N THR A 184 -13.65 -2.79 2.71
CA THR A 184 -12.48 -3.20 3.49
C THR A 184 -12.54 -2.64 4.92
N ALA A 185 -13.20 -1.50 5.17
CA ALA A 185 -13.62 -1.02 6.49
C ALA A 185 -14.84 -1.79 7.05
N GLY A 186 -14.69 -3.11 7.15
CA GLY A 186 -15.62 -4.00 7.86
C GLY A 186 -14.97 -4.58 9.12
N PRO A 187 -15.62 -5.55 9.79
CA PRO A 187 -15.04 -6.28 10.92
C PRO A 187 -13.63 -6.83 10.63
N ALA A 188 -13.30 -7.10 9.37
CA ALA A 188 -12.00 -7.57 8.93
C ALA A 188 -10.87 -6.52 9.06
N ALA A 189 -11.08 -5.24 8.70
CA ALA A 189 -10.06 -4.20 8.91
C ALA A 189 -9.86 -3.92 10.40
N LEU A 190 -10.96 -3.80 11.15
CA LEU A 190 -10.90 -3.64 12.59
C LEU A 190 -10.20 -4.85 13.24
N ASN A 191 -10.48 -6.08 12.82
CA ASN A 191 -9.78 -7.27 13.33
C ASN A 191 -8.28 -7.28 12.98
N ARG A 192 -7.89 -6.76 11.81
CA ARG A 192 -6.47 -6.61 11.45
C ARG A 192 -5.77 -5.57 12.31
N LEU A 193 -6.40 -4.42 12.56
CA LEU A 193 -5.84 -3.39 13.44
C LEU A 193 -5.80 -3.84 14.91
N LEU A 194 -6.80 -4.63 15.34
CA LEU A 194 -6.85 -5.26 16.66
C LEU A 194 -5.95 -6.50 16.79
N ALA A 195 -5.25 -6.91 15.73
CA ALA A 195 -4.23 -7.94 15.85
C ALA A 195 -3.01 -7.36 16.59
N GLY A 196 -2.53 -8.10 17.58
CA GLY A 196 -1.26 -7.80 18.24
C GLY A 196 -0.08 -8.11 17.32
N PRO A 197 1.14 -7.68 17.71
CA PRO A 197 2.35 -8.03 16.98
C PRO A 197 2.48 -9.55 16.84
N ALA A 198 2.95 -10.01 15.67
CA ALA A 198 3.29 -11.41 15.47
C ALA A 198 4.36 -11.84 16.48
N SER A 199 4.23 -13.08 16.96
CA SER A 199 5.20 -13.67 17.88
C SER A 199 6.59 -13.72 17.26
N GLU A 200 7.61 -13.75 18.12
CA GLU A 200 8.97 -14.02 17.68
C GLU A 200 9.06 -15.40 17.00
N PRO A 201 10.03 -15.59 16.09
CA PRO A 201 10.26 -16.88 15.44
C PRO A 201 10.49 -17.97 16.48
N ASP A 202 9.86 -19.13 16.30
CA ASP A 202 10.06 -20.25 17.20
C ASP A 202 11.44 -20.92 17.01
N GLU A 203 11.82 -21.81 17.93
CA GLU A 203 13.14 -22.47 17.88
C GLU A 203 13.38 -23.26 16.58
N GLN A 204 12.32 -23.82 15.98
CA GLN A 204 12.42 -24.58 14.74
C GLN A 204 12.65 -23.65 13.54
N GLU A 205 11.92 -22.54 13.47
CA GLU A 205 12.10 -21.48 12.47
C GLU A 205 13.51 -20.89 12.57
N VAL A 206 13.97 -20.58 13.79
CA VAL A 206 15.34 -20.09 14.06
C VAL A 206 16.39 -21.08 13.56
N ALA A 207 16.26 -22.37 13.90
CA ALA A 207 17.22 -23.40 13.52
C ALA A 207 17.25 -23.60 12.00
N SER A 208 16.08 -23.70 11.37
CA SER A 208 15.92 -23.86 9.92
C SER A 208 16.54 -22.69 9.17
N ARG A 209 16.21 -21.45 9.56
CA ARG A 209 16.75 -20.22 8.95
C ARG A 209 18.25 -20.12 9.15
N THR A 210 18.75 -20.39 10.34
CA THR A 210 20.20 -20.36 10.60
C THR A 210 20.95 -21.36 9.72
N GLN A 211 20.39 -22.56 9.50
CA GLN A 211 20.99 -23.56 8.63
C GLN A 211 20.94 -23.15 7.15
N GLU A 212 19.80 -22.61 6.69
CA GLU A 212 19.65 -22.04 5.35
C GLU A 212 20.72 -20.97 5.09
N GLN A 213 20.86 -20.02 6.01
CA GLN A 213 21.81 -18.92 5.89
C GLN A 213 23.26 -19.42 5.94
N LYS A 214 23.59 -20.43 6.74
CA LYS A 214 24.93 -21.05 6.71
C LYS A 214 25.26 -21.69 5.36
N LYS A 215 24.29 -22.36 4.74
CA LYS A 215 24.47 -22.96 3.39
C LYS A 215 24.69 -21.88 2.33
N VAL A 216 23.87 -20.83 2.35
CA VAL A 216 24.00 -19.68 1.44
C VAL A 216 25.37 -19.01 1.61
N GLN A 217 25.75 -18.72 2.86
CA GLN A 217 27.04 -18.11 3.18
C GLN A 217 28.23 -18.96 2.70
N ALA A 218 28.18 -20.28 2.91
CA ALA A 218 29.23 -21.18 2.43
C ALA A 218 29.37 -21.17 0.90
N ARG A 219 28.23 -21.19 0.18
CA ARG A 219 28.19 -21.10 -1.29
C ARG A 219 28.76 -19.76 -1.78
N LEU A 220 28.34 -18.65 -1.19
CA LEU A 220 28.82 -17.31 -1.55
C LEU A 220 30.32 -17.16 -1.28
N ARG A 221 30.80 -17.66 -0.12
CA ARG A 221 32.22 -17.65 0.23
C ARG A 221 33.06 -18.45 -0.77
N GLN A 222 32.58 -19.62 -1.20
CA GLN A 222 33.26 -20.40 -2.23
C GLN A 222 33.38 -19.59 -3.54
N GLY A 223 32.29 -19.00 -4.01
CA GLY A 223 32.30 -18.16 -5.22
C GLY A 223 33.26 -16.98 -5.10
N GLN A 224 33.22 -16.24 -3.99
CA GLN A 224 34.15 -15.12 -3.77
C GLN A 224 35.61 -15.58 -3.72
N MET A 225 35.89 -16.75 -3.15
CA MET A 225 37.24 -17.31 -3.12
C MET A 225 37.74 -17.72 -4.51
N GLU A 226 36.85 -18.18 -5.40
CA GLU A 226 37.18 -18.48 -6.80
C GLU A 226 37.57 -17.22 -7.58
N HIS A 227 36.92 -16.09 -7.30
CA HIS A 227 37.19 -14.78 -7.89
C HIS A 227 38.27 -13.97 -7.15
N LEU A 228 38.86 -14.50 -6.08
CA LEU A 228 39.82 -13.79 -5.22
C LEU A 228 40.94 -13.09 -6.02
N ILE A 229 41.53 -13.79 -6.99
CA ILE A 229 42.66 -13.27 -7.78
C ILE A 229 42.30 -12.00 -8.55
N GLN A 230 41.05 -11.89 -9.01
CA GLN A 230 40.55 -10.72 -9.74
C GLN A 230 40.41 -9.50 -8.82
N ASN A 231 40.16 -9.73 -7.53
CA ASN A 231 39.90 -8.66 -6.54
C ASN A 231 41.15 -8.24 -5.74
N LEU A 232 42.27 -8.97 -5.85
CA LEU A 232 43.49 -8.67 -5.10
C LEU A 232 43.99 -7.24 -5.31
N ASP A 233 43.92 -6.71 -6.54
CA ASP A 233 44.36 -5.35 -6.82
C ASP A 233 43.51 -4.31 -6.09
N THR A 234 42.20 -4.56 -5.93
CA THR A 234 41.31 -3.73 -5.11
C THR A 234 41.75 -3.77 -3.65
N TYR A 235 42.00 -4.95 -3.10
CA TYR A 235 42.44 -5.10 -1.70
C TYR A 235 43.81 -4.45 -1.42
N VAL A 236 44.73 -4.44 -2.41
CA VAL A 236 46.01 -3.73 -2.31
C VAL A 236 45.80 -2.22 -2.30
N LYS A 237 44.98 -1.68 -3.20
CA LYS A 237 44.66 -0.24 -3.25
C LYS A 237 44.04 0.27 -1.95
N GLU A 238 43.32 -0.59 -1.25
CA GLU A 238 42.72 -0.28 0.05
C GLU A 238 43.68 -0.40 1.24
N GLY A 239 44.87 -0.94 1.04
CA GLY A 239 45.82 -1.24 2.11
C GLY A 239 45.37 -2.41 3.01
N LYS A 240 44.41 -3.23 2.58
CA LYS A 240 43.98 -4.43 3.33
C LYS A 240 45.03 -5.53 3.26
N ILE A 241 45.63 -5.68 2.08
CA ILE A 241 46.78 -6.56 1.83
C ILE A 241 47.93 -5.77 1.21
N GLU A 242 49.16 -6.23 1.44
CA GLU A 242 50.35 -5.62 0.83
C GLU A 242 50.50 -6.10 -0.62
N ALA A 243 51.12 -5.29 -1.49
CA ALA A 243 51.33 -5.64 -2.89
C ALA A 243 52.15 -6.94 -3.05
N GLU A 244 53.17 -7.12 -2.19
CA GLU A 244 53.96 -8.35 -2.14
C GLU A 244 53.11 -9.57 -1.79
N ASP A 245 52.19 -9.42 -0.83
CA ASP A 245 51.30 -10.50 -0.40
C ASP A 245 50.31 -10.88 -1.51
N ALA A 246 49.82 -9.89 -2.28
CA ALA A 246 49.00 -10.14 -3.46
C ALA A 246 49.76 -10.93 -4.54
N GLU A 247 51.03 -10.59 -4.80
CA GLU A 247 51.86 -11.37 -5.73
C GLU A 247 52.12 -12.79 -5.24
N ARG A 248 52.37 -12.97 -3.93
CA ARG A 248 52.52 -14.29 -3.32
C ARG A 248 51.24 -15.13 -3.50
N LEU A 249 50.05 -14.55 -3.32
CA LEU A 249 48.77 -15.23 -3.56
C LEU A 249 48.58 -15.64 -5.03
N ARG A 250 48.95 -14.77 -5.98
CA ARG A 250 48.94 -15.11 -7.42
C ARG A 250 49.87 -16.27 -7.73
N ASN A 251 51.06 -16.28 -7.13
CA ASN A 251 52.03 -17.36 -7.32
C ASN A 251 51.56 -18.68 -6.68
N LEU A 252 50.94 -18.63 -5.50
CA LEU A 252 50.30 -19.78 -4.88
C LEU A 252 49.23 -20.39 -5.78
N LYS A 253 48.37 -19.56 -6.40
CA LYS A 253 47.35 -20.05 -7.32
C LYS A 253 47.95 -20.74 -8.56
N LYS A 254 49.03 -20.21 -9.13
CA LYS A 254 49.75 -20.85 -10.25
C LYS A 254 50.27 -22.23 -9.87
N VAL A 255 50.76 -22.40 -8.64
CA VAL A 255 51.22 -23.71 -8.13
C VAL A 255 50.04 -24.67 -7.99
N GLU A 256 48.92 -24.24 -7.41
CA GLU A 256 47.71 -25.06 -7.31
C GLU A 256 47.17 -25.50 -8.66
N ASP A 257 47.10 -24.59 -9.63
CA ASP A 257 46.67 -24.88 -10.99
C ASP A 257 47.66 -25.83 -11.70
N GLY A 258 48.96 -25.70 -11.42
CA GLY A 258 50.00 -26.61 -11.89
C GLY A 258 49.82 -28.04 -11.37
N VAL A 259 49.50 -28.19 -10.09
CA VAL A 259 49.18 -29.50 -9.48
C VAL A 259 47.89 -30.07 -10.08
N LYS A 260 46.81 -29.27 -10.15
CA LYS A 260 45.52 -29.72 -10.72
C LYS A 260 45.62 -30.16 -12.18
N LYS A 261 46.44 -29.47 -12.98
CA LYS A 261 46.68 -29.80 -14.40
C LYS A 261 47.72 -30.91 -14.60
N GLY A 262 48.21 -31.55 -13.52
CA GLY A 262 49.21 -32.61 -13.59
C GLY A 262 50.60 -32.17 -14.04
N LYS A 263 50.89 -30.86 -14.09
CA LYS A 263 52.19 -30.31 -14.51
C LYS A 263 53.28 -30.46 -13.45
N MET A 264 52.91 -30.77 -12.21
CA MET A 264 53.82 -31.04 -11.09
C MET A 264 53.16 -32.00 -10.09
N THR A 265 53.97 -32.75 -9.34
CA THR A 265 53.48 -33.67 -8.31
C THR A 265 52.98 -32.91 -7.07
N ALA A 266 52.09 -33.52 -6.29
CA ALA A 266 51.56 -32.93 -5.06
C ALA A 266 52.68 -32.59 -4.05
N GLU A 267 53.72 -33.42 -3.96
CA GLU A 267 54.87 -33.21 -3.08
C GLU A 267 55.72 -32.00 -3.52
N ASN A 268 56.00 -31.89 -4.83
CA ASN A 268 56.73 -30.74 -5.37
C ASN A 268 55.91 -29.45 -5.24
N GLY A 269 54.59 -29.51 -5.47
CA GLY A 269 53.69 -28.39 -5.25
C GLY A 269 53.64 -27.95 -3.78
N SER A 270 53.76 -28.88 -2.83
CA SER A 270 53.85 -28.56 -1.39
C SER A 270 55.16 -27.84 -1.04
N LYS A 271 56.30 -28.32 -1.56
CA LYS A 271 57.62 -27.69 -1.35
C LYS A 271 57.65 -26.25 -1.87
N ILE A 272 57.13 -26.01 -3.07
CA ILE A 272 57.05 -24.67 -3.68
C ILE A 272 56.08 -23.77 -2.89
N ARG A 273 54.97 -24.32 -2.38
CA ARG A 273 54.04 -23.56 -1.53
C ARG A 273 54.73 -22.99 -0.29
N ASN A 274 55.49 -23.83 0.39
CA ASN A 274 56.21 -23.46 1.61
C ASN A 274 57.38 -22.50 1.35
N SER A 275 57.92 -22.45 0.13
CA SER A 275 58.93 -21.46 -0.24
C SER A 275 58.34 -20.10 -0.61
N ILE A 276 57.09 -20.06 -1.10
CA ILE A 276 56.38 -18.82 -1.42
C ILE A 276 55.84 -18.13 -0.16
N LEU A 277 55.31 -18.91 0.79
CA LEU A 277 54.72 -18.40 2.03
C LEU A 277 55.02 -19.36 3.19
N SER A 278 55.70 -18.85 4.22
CA SER A 278 55.92 -19.57 5.48
C SER A 278 54.60 -19.73 6.24
N GLY A 279 54.51 -20.75 7.13
CA GLY A 279 53.26 -21.09 7.81
C GLY A 279 52.62 -19.93 8.58
N THR A 280 53.40 -19.18 9.35
CA THR A 280 52.89 -18.03 10.13
C THR A 280 52.44 -16.86 9.25
N ALA A 281 53.16 -16.58 8.17
CA ALA A 281 52.78 -15.56 7.19
C ALA A 281 51.52 -15.98 6.41
N ARG A 282 51.39 -17.27 6.10
CA ARG A 282 50.21 -17.86 5.47
C ARG A 282 48.97 -17.72 6.33
N ASP A 283 49.04 -18.06 7.62
CA ASP A 283 47.88 -17.95 8.51
C ASP A 283 47.44 -16.50 8.71
N ARG A 284 48.39 -15.55 8.70
CA ARG A 284 48.10 -14.11 8.76
C ARG A 284 47.41 -13.63 7.48
N LEU A 285 47.95 -14.01 6.32
CA LEU A 285 47.42 -13.60 5.03
C LEU A 285 46.06 -14.23 4.73
N GLU A 286 45.89 -15.51 5.07
CA GLU A 286 44.61 -16.21 4.94
C GLU A 286 43.53 -15.57 5.80
N ARG A 287 43.86 -15.13 7.03
CA ARG A 287 42.93 -14.36 7.87
C ARG A 287 42.51 -13.05 7.20
N LYS A 288 43.46 -12.22 6.76
CA LYS A 288 43.16 -10.95 6.07
C LYS A 288 42.26 -11.15 4.85
N VAL A 289 42.61 -12.11 3.99
CA VAL A 289 41.82 -12.43 2.80
C VAL A 289 40.43 -12.93 3.18
N ARG A 290 40.32 -13.79 4.19
CA ARG A 290 39.05 -14.31 4.67
C ARG A 290 38.16 -13.20 5.20
N ASP A 291 38.69 -12.24 5.94
CA ASP A 291 37.93 -11.11 6.48
C ASP A 291 37.35 -10.24 5.35
N GLU A 292 38.11 -9.97 4.29
CA GLU A 292 37.61 -9.19 3.13
C GLU A 292 36.59 -9.98 2.31
N VAL A 293 36.81 -11.28 2.11
CA VAL A 293 35.82 -12.16 1.47
C VAL A 293 34.54 -12.21 2.30
N ASP A 294 34.65 -12.37 3.62
CA ASP A 294 33.51 -12.45 4.52
C ASP A 294 32.72 -11.14 4.55
N TYR A 295 33.39 -9.98 4.46
CA TYR A 295 32.72 -8.69 4.29
C TYR A 295 31.76 -8.72 3.08
N VAL A 296 32.27 -9.05 1.89
CA VAL A 296 31.44 -9.10 0.66
C VAL A 296 30.32 -10.12 0.80
N VAL A 297 30.61 -11.31 1.33
CA VAL A 297 29.64 -12.40 1.49
C VAL A 297 28.51 -11.99 2.42
N VAL A 298 28.82 -11.40 3.58
CA VAL A 298 27.82 -11.05 4.59
C VAL A 298 26.93 -9.92 4.09
N TYR A 299 27.49 -8.86 3.48
CA TYR A 299 26.69 -7.77 2.94
C TYR A 299 25.87 -8.21 1.72
N ARG A 300 26.41 -9.08 0.86
CA ARG A 300 25.65 -9.68 -0.24
C ARG A 300 24.45 -10.46 0.29
N GLN A 301 24.66 -11.29 1.30
CA GLN A 301 23.61 -12.07 1.94
C GLN A 301 22.57 -11.17 2.63
N MET A 302 23.00 -10.11 3.30
CA MET A 302 22.12 -9.11 3.90
C MET A 302 21.25 -8.42 2.83
N PHE A 303 21.82 -8.04 1.69
CA PHE A 303 21.04 -7.48 0.60
C PHE A 303 19.98 -8.47 0.09
N GLU A 304 20.36 -9.71 -0.23
CA GLU A 304 19.43 -10.75 -0.67
C GLU A 304 18.33 -11.01 0.38
N ALA A 305 18.64 -10.89 1.67
CA ALA A 305 17.67 -10.99 2.73
C ALA A 305 16.70 -9.79 2.73
N LEU A 306 17.20 -8.56 2.66
CA LEU A 306 16.37 -7.36 2.57
C LEU A 306 15.43 -7.37 1.35
N GLN A 307 15.84 -7.97 0.22
CA GLN A 307 14.98 -8.14 -0.96
C GLN A 307 13.73 -9.00 -0.69
N ARG A 308 13.75 -9.84 0.36
CA ARG A 308 12.63 -10.72 0.72
C ARG A 308 11.52 -10.00 1.48
N ILE A 309 11.74 -8.78 1.95
CA ILE A 309 10.67 -7.94 2.49
C ILE A 309 9.64 -7.75 1.39
N ASP A 310 8.38 -8.10 1.69
CA ASP A 310 7.28 -8.09 0.73
C ASP A 310 7.18 -6.71 0.02
N PRO A 311 7.14 -6.65 -1.32
CA PRO A 311 7.03 -5.40 -2.08
C PRO A 311 5.83 -4.53 -1.69
N LYS A 312 4.80 -5.09 -1.06
CA LYS A 312 3.68 -4.30 -0.51
C LYS A 312 4.12 -3.30 0.56
N TYR A 313 5.33 -3.38 1.11
CA TYR A 313 5.84 -2.44 2.11
C TYR A 313 6.71 -1.32 1.52
N ASP A 314 6.84 -1.24 0.19
CA ASP A 314 7.77 -0.31 -0.45
C ASP A 314 7.50 1.15 -0.11
N ASP A 315 6.24 1.58 0.03
CA ASP A 315 5.92 2.97 0.39
C ASP A 315 6.22 3.27 1.84
N GLY A 316 6.04 2.30 2.74
CA GLY A 316 6.49 2.36 4.13
C GLY A 316 8.02 2.45 4.21
N LEU A 317 8.75 1.66 3.41
CA LEU A 317 10.22 1.73 3.35
C LEU A 317 10.69 3.09 2.81
N ARG A 318 10.08 3.61 1.73
CA ARG A 318 10.36 4.96 1.22
C ARG A 318 10.08 6.01 2.27
N PHE A 319 8.96 5.90 2.99
CA PHE A 319 8.62 6.82 4.07
C PHE A 319 9.69 6.85 5.17
N LEU A 320 10.16 5.68 5.62
CA LEU A 320 11.25 5.58 6.60
C LEU A 320 12.53 6.25 6.12
N ILE A 321 12.86 6.12 4.83
CA ILE A 321 14.07 6.69 4.24
C ILE A 321 13.94 8.21 4.07
N GLY A 322 12.82 8.68 3.53
CA GLY A 322 12.55 10.11 3.35
C GLY A 322 12.52 10.88 4.67
N HIS A 323 12.08 10.24 5.75
CA HIS A 323 12.00 10.81 7.10
C HIS A 323 13.07 10.25 8.05
N LYS A 324 14.19 9.76 7.51
CA LYS A 324 15.23 9.04 8.26
C LYS A 324 15.73 9.75 9.52
N GLU A 325 15.86 11.07 9.48
CA GLU A 325 16.30 11.86 10.64
C GLU A 325 15.29 11.80 11.79
N VAL A 326 14.00 11.95 11.49
CA VAL A 326 12.91 11.87 12.47
C VAL A 326 12.76 10.47 13.03
N VAL A 327 12.90 9.44 12.19
CA VAL A 327 12.82 8.03 12.63
C VAL A 327 13.96 7.67 13.60
N ASN A 328 15.13 8.28 13.44
CA ASN A 328 16.37 7.91 14.13
C ASN A 328 16.64 8.65 15.45
N VAL A 329 15.74 9.55 15.87
CA VAL A 329 15.91 10.37 17.08
C VAL A 329 15.86 9.59 18.38
N GLU A 330 16.66 9.97 19.37
CA GLU A 330 16.72 9.19 20.61
C GLU A 330 15.56 9.53 21.54
N THR A 331 15.26 10.82 21.65
CA THR A 331 14.19 11.35 22.49
C THR A 331 13.11 12.05 21.67
N ARG A 332 11.89 12.10 22.20
CA ARG A 332 10.74 12.72 21.53
C ARG A 332 10.90 14.23 21.37
N GLU A 333 11.61 14.88 22.29
CA GLU A 333 11.79 16.33 22.35
C GLU A 333 12.71 16.88 21.25
N GLU A 334 13.45 16.01 20.56
CA GLU A 334 14.38 16.38 19.48
C GLU A 334 13.67 16.85 18.19
N VAL A 335 12.38 16.58 18.02
CA VAL A 335 11.67 16.78 16.74
C VAL A 335 10.26 17.33 16.93
N ASP A 336 9.84 18.17 15.99
CA ASP A 336 8.42 18.48 15.78
C ASP A 336 7.75 17.35 14.99
N TRP A 337 6.98 16.52 15.69
CA TRP A 337 6.29 15.37 15.13
C TRP A 337 5.13 15.74 14.20
N LYS A 338 4.68 16.99 14.21
CA LYS A 338 3.46 17.40 13.51
C LYS A 338 3.53 17.12 12.01
N GLU A 339 4.60 17.54 11.34
CA GLU A 339 4.75 17.38 9.89
C GLU A 339 4.81 15.90 9.48
N THR A 340 5.55 15.08 10.24
CA THR A 340 5.67 13.64 9.96
C THR A 340 4.35 12.91 10.20
N THR A 341 3.62 13.28 11.25
CA THR A 341 2.30 12.72 11.56
C THR A 341 1.26 13.13 10.53
N GLU A 342 1.24 14.40 10.09
CA GLU A 342 0.36 14.87 9.02
C GLU A 342 0.65 14.13 7.70
N ALA A 343 1.92 13.96 7.34
CA ALA A 343 2.30 13.19 6.14
C ALA A 343 1.83 11.72 6.19
N LEU A 344 1.84 11.08 7.36
CA LEU A 344 1.32 9.72 7.55
C LEU A 344 -0.20 9.64 7.50
N ILE A 345 -0.89 10.68 8.00
CA ILE A 345 -2.35 10.76 7.93
C ILE A 345 -2.80 10.95 6.47
N GLU A 346 -2.07 11.74 5.70
CA GLU A 346 -2.33 11.93 4.27
C GLU A 346 -2.00 10.69 3.42
N ASN A 347 -1.00 9.91 3.84
CA ASN A 347 -0.60 8.66 3.19
C ASN A 347 -0.96 7.43 4.05
N LEU A 348 -2.27 7.11 4.08
CA LEU A 348 -2.80 5.95 4.80
C LEU A 348 -2.19 4.62 4.34
N GLU A 349 -1.76 4.52 3.08
CA GLU A 349 -1.11 3.31 2.57
C GLU A 349 0.24 3.10 3.26
N ALA A 350 1.12 4.11 3.27
CA ALA A 350 2.38 4.04 3.99
C ALA A 350 2.19 3.79 5.50
N LEU A 351 1.21 4.43 6.14
CA LEU A 351 0.90 4.20 7.55
C LEU A 351 0.50 2.74 7.82
N ASN A 352 -0.39 2.16 7.01
CA ASN A 352 -0.79 0.75 7.15
C ASN A 352 0.39 -0.21 6.93
N GLN A 353 1.26 0.10 5.97
CA GLN A 353 2.48 -0.67 5.71
C GLN A 353 3.45 -0.61 6.90
N LEU A 354 3.65 0.58 7.49
CA LEU A 354 4.46 0.77 8.69
C LEU A 354 3.88 0.04 9.90
N ILE A 355 2.54 0.06 10.07
CA ILE A 355 1.86 -0.72 11.12
C ILE A 355 2.12 -2.22 10.92
N GLY A 356 1.99 -2.74 9.69
CA GLY A 356 2.25 -4.14 9.40
C GLY A 356 3.70 -4.55 9.70
N MET A 357 4.68 -3.68 9.42
CA MET A 357 6.08 -3.92 9.78
C MET A 357 6.33 -3.80 11.29
N MET A 358 5.75 -2.80 11.97
CA MET A 358 5.81 -2.63 13.42
C MET A 358 5.26 -3.86 14.15
N ASP A 359 4.14 -4.41 13.66
CA ASP A 359 3.53 -5.64 14.14
C ASP A 359 4.23 -6.90 13.64
N ARG A 360 5.32 -6.77 12.87
CA ARG A 360 6.14 -7.87 12.36
C ARG A 360 5.33 -8.90 11.56
N GLN A 361 4.36 -8.44 10.78
CA GLN A 361 3.54 -9.30 9.92
C GLN A 361 4.36 -9.88 8.75
N ASP A 362 5.44 -9.20 8.36
CA ASP A 362 6.40 -9.69 7.39
C ASP A 362 7.42 -10.65 8.04
N ALA A 363 7.67 -11.78 7.36
CA ALA A 363 8.56 -12.81 7.88
C ALA A 363 10.01 -12.33 7.99
N GLU A 364 10.49 -11.53 7.05
CA GLU A 364 11.87 -11.02 7.05
C GLU A 364 12.04 -9.91 8.10
N VAL A 365 11.02 -9.05 8.29
CA VAL A 365 10.99 -8.08 9.39
C VAL A 365 11.04 -8.77 10.76
N ARG A 366 10.42 -9.95 10.92
CA ARG A 366 10.59 -10.79 12.13
C ARG A 366 12.03 -11.28 12.30
N MET A 367 12.71 -11.66 11.21
CA MET A 367 14.12 -12.08 11.28
C MET A 367 15.02 -10.92 11.74
N ILE A 368 14.75 -9.70 11.26
CA ILE A 368 15.43 -8.47 11.70
C ILE A 368 15.19 -8.24 13.19
N ALA A 369 13.92 -8.29 13.62
CA ALA A 369 13.52 -8.11 15.02
C ALA A 369 14.25 -9.09 15.97
N ALA A 370 14.30 -10.36 15.57
CA ALA A 370 14.97 -11.43 16.32
C ALA A 370 16.50 -11.42 16.19
N ARG A 371 17.06 -10.49 15.38
CA ARG A 371 18.49 -10.40 15.08
C ARG A 371 19.08 -11.73 14.60
N LEU A 372 18.39 -12.41 13.70
CA LEU A 372 18.89 -13.64 13.11
C LEU A 372 19.86 -13.34 11.95
N PRO A 373 20.73 -14.29 11.56
CA PRO A 373 21.56 -14.13 10.37
C PRO A 373 20.70 -13.80 9.14
N PRO A 374 21.16 -12.91 8.24
CA PRO A 374 22.50 -12.30 8.20
C PRO A 374 22.68 -11.05 9.09
N TYR A 375 21.61 -10.50 9.66
CA TYR A 375 21.63 -9.20 10.36
C TYR A 375 22.57 -9.19 11.57
N SER A 376 22.64 -10.28 12.33
CA SER A 376 23.54 -10.42 13.48
C SER A 376 25.03 -10.42 13.14
N HIS A 377 25.39 -10.69 11.89
CA HIS A 377 26.79 -10.64 11.46
C HIS A 377 27.25 -9.21 11.17
N VAL A 378 26.31 -8.31 10.84
CA VAL A 378 26.62 -6.94 10.44
C VAL A 378 26.40 -5.96 11.60
N VAL A 379 25.29 -6.11 12.33
CA VAL A 379 24.92 -5.22 13.41
C VAL A 379 25.27 -5.83 14.76
N ARG A 380 26.15 -5.16 15.51
CA ARG A 380 26.56 -5.61 16.84
C ARG A 380 25.44 -5.42 17.87
N ARG A 381 25.45 -6.23 18.93
CA ARG A 381 24.53 -6.05 20.06
C ARG A 381 24.69 -4.64 20.67
N GLY A 382 23.59 -3.92 20.78
CA GLY A 382 23.57 -2.54 21.29
C GLY A 382 23.74 -1.46 20.22
N GLN A 383 24.03 -1.83 18.97
CA GLN A 383 24.19 -0.89 17.85
C GLN A 383 22.86 -0.78 17.07
N ASP A 384 21.80 -0.34 17.75
CA ASP A 384 20.46 -0.22 17.17
C ASP A 384 20.18 1.11 16.46
N ARG A 385 21.12 2.04 16.60
CA ARG A 385 21.10 3.38 16.01
C ARG A 385 22.34 3.55 15.15
N VAL A 386 22.16 4.22 14.02
CA VAL A 386 23.26 4.66 13.15
C VAL A 386 23.22 6.17 13.15
N GLU A 387 24.27 6.83 13.68
CA GLU A 387 24.28 8.30 13.83
C GLU A 387 24.12 9.02 12.50
N ASN A 388 24.82 8.55 11.46
CA ASN A 388 24.81 9.15 10.13
C ASN A 388 24.16 8.19 9.13
N LEU A 389 22.89 8.41 8.84
CA LEU A 389 22.12 7.58 7.91
C LEU A 389 22.43 7.96 6.46
N VAL A 390 23.11 7.05 5.77
CA VAL A 390 23.53 7.24 4.38
C VAL A 390 22.69 6.32 3.49
N ILE A 391 21.46 6.76 3.22
CA ILE A 391 20.48 6.06 2.39
C ILE A 391 19.54 7.06 1.71
N GLU A 392 19.18 6.75 0.47
CA GLU A 392 18.25 7.52 -0.36
C GLU A 392 17.09 6.62 -0.83
N GLU A 393 15.94 7.21 -1.18
CA GLU A 393 14.72 6.44 -1.53
C GLU A 393 14.91 5.51 -2.73
N SER A 394 15.82 5.87 -3.66
CA SER A 394 16.20 5.02 -4.79
C SER A 394 16.76 3.65 -4.37
N PHE A 395 17.22 3.52 -3.12
CA PHE A 395 17.65 2.22 -2.59
C PHE A 395 16.51 1.20 -2.53
N VAL A 396 15.25 1.64 -2.39
CA VAL A 396 14.09 0.74 -2.47
C VAL A 396 13.96 0.17 -3.89
N GLU A 397 14.23 0.98 -4.91
CA GLU A 397 14.25 0.51 -6.31
C GLU A 397 15.42 -0.46 -6.54
N ASP A 398 16.59 -0.18 -5.97
CA ASP A 398 17.74 -1.09 -6.00
C ASP A 398 17.38 -2.47 -5.42
N LEU A 399 16.65 -2.54 -4.30
CA LEU A 399 16.18 -3.81 -3.73
C LEU A 399 15.28 -4.60 -4.69
N ARG A 400 14.55 -3.92 -5.58
CA ARG A 400 13.63 -4.58 -6.52
C ARG A 400 14.29 -4.95 -7.84
N GLN A 401 15.29 -4.18 -8.28
CA GLN A 401 15.84 -4.31 -9.62
C GLN A 401 17.21 -4.99 -9.66
N LYS A 402 18.08 -4.72 -8.68
CA LYS A 402 19.44 -5.24 -8.71
C LYS A 402 19.44 -6.72 -8.39
N GLN A 403 20.09 -7.48 -9.26
CA GLN A 403 20.52 -8.82 -8.92
C GLN A 403 21.72 -8.71 -8.00
N GLY A 404 22.45 -9.78 -7.72
CA GLY A 404 23.73 -9.46 -7.09
C GLY A 404 24.91 -10.33 -7.25
N GLU A 405 25.04 -10.82 -8.47
CA GLU A 405 26.29 -10.54 -9.17
C GLU A 405 26.57 -9.02 -9.23
N GLU A 406 25.59 -8.17 -9.55
CA GLU A 406 25.72 -6.70 -9.53
C GLU A 406 26.13 -6.15 -8.15
N ILE A 407 25.45 -6.53 -7.07
CA ILE A 407 25.80 -6.13 -5.71
C ILE A 407 27.19 -6.64 -5.30
N THR A 408 27.53 -7.88 -5.67
CA THR A 408 28.88 -8.40 -5.47
C THR A 408 29.93 -7.58 -6.22
N ALA A 409 29.65 -7.15 -7.46
CA ALA A 409 30.54 -6.29 -8.22
C ALA A 409 30.68 -4.91 -7.55
N MET A 410 29.57 -4.30 -7.11
CA MET A 410 29.60 -3.04 -6.37
C MET A 410 30.35 -3.14 -5.03
N LEU A 411 30.25 -4.27 -4.33
CA LEU A 411 30.98 -4.54 -3.08
C LEU A 411 32.47 -4.85 -3.31
N ASN A 412 32.87 -5.19 -4.54
CA ASN A 412 34.26 -5.37 -4.95
C ASN A 412 34.78 -4.23 -5.85
N ASP A 413 33.96 -3.19 -6.07
CA ASP A 413 34.28 -2.07 -6.95
C ASP A 413 35.62 -1.46 -6.52
N PRO A 414 36.51 -1.00 -7.41
CA PRO A 414 37.75 -0.36 -7.01
C PRO A 414 37.55 0.94 -6.20
N ASP A 415 36.45 1.66 -6.40
CA ASP A 415 36.14 2.89 -5.65
C ASP A 415 35.58 2.58 -4.24
N LYS A 416 36.33 3.03 -3.22
CA LYS A 416 35.94 2.89 -1.82
C LYS A 416 34.60 3.55 -1.50
N LYS A 417 34.27 4.64 -2.18
CA LYS A 417 33.00 5.33 -1.95
C LYS A 417 31.81 4.47 -2.37
N VAL A 418 31.88 3.81 -3.54
CA VAL A 418 30.80 2.94 -4.03
C VAL A 418 30.54 1.80 -3.03
N ARG A 419 31.58 1.11 -2.59
CA ARG A 419 31.48 0.01 -1.61
C ARG A 419 30.90 0.47 -0.27
N ALA A 420 31.44 1.58 0.26
CA ALA A 420 31.06 2.09 1.58
C ALA A 420 29.62 2.64 1.60
N LEU A 421 29.20 3.35 0.55
CA LEU A 421 27.84 3.87 0.41
C LEU A 421 26.81 2.73 0.37
N LEU A 422 27.10 1.67 -0.40
CA LEU A 422 26.21 0.52 -0.51
C LEU A 422 26.04 -0.22 0.83
N ALA A 423 27.14 -0.48 1.54
CA ALA A 423 27.11 -1.09 2.86
C ALA A 423 26.41 -0.21 3.90
N ALA A 424 26.66 1.11 3.87
CA ALA A 424 26.01 2.08 4.74
C ALA A 424 24.51 2.17 4.48
N ALA A 425 24.05 2.06 3.23
CA ALA A 425 22.63 2.04 2.90
C ALA A 425 21.92 0.81 3.48
N MET A 426 22.50 -0.39 3.33
CA MET A 426 21.95 -1.61 3.93
C MET A 426 21.86 -1.51 5.46
N LEU A 427 22.91 -1.00 6.10
CA LEU A 427 22.94 -0.73 7.53
C LEU A 427 21.87 0.28 7.96
N SER A 428 21.75 1.37 7.22
CA SER A 428 20.78 2.45 7.49
C SER A 428 19.35 1.94 7.40
N LEU A 429 19.01 1.16 6.36
CA LEU A 429 17.68 0.57 6.24
C LEU A 429 17.36 -0.38 7.39
N ASN A 430 18.30 -1.26 7.73
CA ASN A 430 18.13 -2.18 8.85
C ASN A 430 17.99 -1.43 10.19
N ALA A 431 18.71 -0.33 10.38
CA ALA A 431 18.55 0.53 11.56
C ALA A 431 17.16 1.16 11.60
N LEU A 432 16.69 1.75 10.50
CA LEU A 432 15.36 2.37 10.41
C LEU A 432 14.23 1.36 10.70
N ILE A 433 14.32 0.14 10.16
CA ILE A 433 13.37 -0.94 10.45
C ILE A 433 13.42 -1.31 11.94
N ASN A 434 14.62 -1.44 12.54
CA ASN A 434 14.75 -1.70 13.97
C ASN A 434 14.14 -0.59 14.84
N ARG A 435 14.27 0.67 14.41
CA ARG A 435 13.69 1.83 15.09
C ARG A 435 12.16 1.77 15.09
N LEU A 436 11.54 1.28 14.02
CA LEU A 436 10.10 1.05 13.95
C LEU A 436 9.62 -0.11 14.85
N ILE A 437 10.44 -1.15 15.04
CA ILE A 437 10.06 -2.36 15.78
C ILE A 437 10.30 -2.22 17.30
N LYS A 438 11.34 -1.50 17.70
CA LYS A 438 11.76 -1.36 19.10
C LYS A 438 11.04 -0.20 19.78
N SER A 439 11.04 -0.21 21.11
CA SER A 439 10.49 0.89 21.91
C SER A 439 11.29 2.17 21.65
N THR A 440 10.79 2.99 20.72
CA THR A 440 11.39 4.25 20.28
C THR A 440 10.31 5.33 20.19
N PRO A 441 10.67 6.63 20.20
CA PRO A 441 9.72 7.70 19.98
C PRO A 441 8.93 7.54 18.67
N PHE A 442 9.60 7.15 17.58
CA PHE A 442 8.94 6.95 16.28
C PHE A 442 7.89 5.84 16.34
N ARG A 443 8.23 4.69 16.94
CA ARG A 443 7.26 3.59 17.10
C ARG A 443 6.05 4.01 17.94
N LYS A 444 6.27 4.81 18.99
CA LYS A 444 5.19 5.36 19.81
C LYS A 444 4.19 6.17 18.97
N GLU A 445 4.67 7.03 18.07
CA GLU A 445 3.79 7.80 17.20
C GLU A 445 3.01 6.92 16.20
N ILE A 446 3.66 5.94 15.58
CA ILE A 446 2.95 4.96 14.72
C ILE A 446 1.88 4.20 15.50
N ARG A 447 2.14 3.86 16.76
CA ARG A 447 1.18 3.20 17.65
C ARG A 447 -0.01 4.11 17.99
N ILE A 448 0.22 5.39 18.29
CA ILE A 448 -0.85 6.36 18.52
C ILE A 448 -1.71 6.50 17.26
N LEU A 449 -1.10 6.57 16.08
CA LEU A 449 -1.81 6.59 14.80
C LEU A 449 -2.61 5.30 14.56
N LYS A 450 -2.06 4.13 14.88
CA LYS A 450 -2.81 2.85 14.85
C LYS A 450 -4.03 2.89 15.76
N ILE A 451 -3.89 3.45 16.97
CA ILE A 451 -5.01 3.61 17.92
C ILE A 451 -6.07 4.56 17.35
N ASN A 452 -5.65 5.68 16.74
CA ASN A 452 -6.58 6.60 16.06
C ASN A 452 -7.38 5.88 14.98
N LEU A 453 -6.73 5.07 14.15
CA LEU A 453 -7.40 4.27 13.11
C LEU A 453 -8.38 3.26 13.72
N ILE A 454 -8.03 2.59 14.82
CA ILE A 454 -8.95 1.67 15.51
C ILE A 454 -10.19 2.40 16.01
N VAL A 455 -10.00 3.57 16.65
CA VAL A 455 -11.10 4.38 17.16
C VAL A 455 -11.97 4.88 16.02
N GLU A 456 -11.37 5.41 14.95
CA GLU A 456 -12.07 5.85 13.74
C GLU A 456 -12.91 4.71 13.15
N GLU A 457 -12.39 3.48 13.18
CA GLU A 457 -13.11 2.33 12.65
C GLU A 457 -14.27 1.85 13.54
N PHE A 458 -14.24 2.09 14.85
CA PHE A 458 -15.44 1.90 15.68
C PHE A 458 -16.57 2.84 15.27
N PHE A 459 -16.24 4.11 14.98
CA PHE A 459 -17.22 5.09 14.50
C PHE A 459 -17.66 4.84 13.06
N ARG A 460 -16.81 4.29 12.19
CA ARG A 460 -17.21 3.96 10.82
C ARG A 460 -18.04 2.68 10.73
N SER A 461 -17.76 1.69 11.58
CA SER A 461 -18.46 0.40 11.57
C SER A 461 -19.84 0.39 12.24
N THR A 462 -20.25 1.47 12.91
CA THR A 462 -21.53 1.56 13.62
C THR A 462 -22.23 2.89 13.30
N GLU A 463 -23.51 2.87 12.93
CA GLU A 463 -24.28 4.10 12.68
C GLU A 463 -24.56 4.88 13.99
N ASN A 464 -24.78 4.16 15.09
CA ASN A 464 -24.97 4.71 16.43
C ASN A 464 -23.65 5.24 17.03
N VAL A 465 -23.60 6.55 17.24
CA VAL A 465 -22.45 7.29 17.78
C VAL A 465 -22.18 6.95 19.24
N GLU A 466 -23.23 6.78 20.05
CA GLU A 466 -23.08 6.43 21.47
C GLU A 466 -22.48 5.03 21.62
N GLU A 467 -22.96 4.06 20.83
CA GLU A 467 -22.40 2.71 20.81
C GLU A 467 -20.94 2.70 20.35
N ALA A 468 -20.58 3.48 19.32
CA ALA A 468 -19.19 3.63 18.88
C ALA A 468 -18.31 4.26 19.96
N ARG A 469 -18.80 5.28 20.66
CA ARG A 469 -18.11 5.94 21.77
C ARG A 469 -17.88 4.98 22.94
N GLU A 470 -18.88 4.19 23.32
CA GLU A 470 -18.74 3.16 24.36
C GLU A 470 -17.67 2.12 23.98
N LYS A 471 -17.70 1.60 22.75
CA LYS A 471 -16.68 0.65 22.25
C LYS A 471 -15.26 1.26 22.27
N ALA A 472 -15.12 2.52 21.87
CA ALA A 472 -13.84 3.23 21.91
C ALA A 472 -13.32 3.42 23.35
N GLN A 473 -14.20 3.80 24.28
CA GLN A 473 -13.85 3.94 25.70
C GLN A 473 -13.49 2.60 26.34
N GLU A 474 -14.24 1.54 26.04
CA GLU A 474 -13.94 0.18 26.50
C GLU A 474 -12.59 -0.29 25.97
N PHE A 475 -12.32 -0.08 24.67
CA PHE A 475 -11.04 -0.40 24.04
C PHE A 475 -9.86 0.27 24.75
N LEU A 476 -9.92 1.59 24.95
CA LEU A 476 -8.85 2.35 25.61
C LEU A 476 -8.64 1.92 27.07
N ARG A 477 -9.72 1.57 27.79
CA ARG A 477 -9.65 1.17 29.21
C ARG A 477 -9.14 -0.25 29.42
N SER A 478 -9.69 -1.22 28.70
CA SER A 478 -9.50 -2.65 29.02
C SER A 478 -8.61 -3.38 28.00
N ARG A 479 -8.77 -3.10 26.70
CA ARG A 479 -8.14 -3.89 25.63
C ARG A 479 -6.78 -3.36 25.20
N LEU A 480 -6.53 -2.07 25.39
CA LEU A 480 -5.28 -1.39 25.03
C LEU A 480 -4.04 -2.08 25.65
N HIS A 481 -4.06 -2.32 26.96
CA HIS A 481 -2.96 -2.96 27.68
C HIS A 481 -2.73 -4.43 27.25
N SER A 482 -3.79 -5.11 26.82
CA SER A 482 -3.69 -6.48 26.30
C SER A 482 -3.07 -6.51 24.89
N LEU A 483 -3.30 -5.49 24.07
CA LEU A 483 -2.78 -5.43 22.70
C LEU A 483 -1.35 -4.90 22.64
N PHE A 484 -1.00 -4.02 23.57
CA PHE A 484 0.33 -3.42 23.67
C PHE A 484 0.89 -3.68 25.07
N PRO A 485 1.31 -4.92 25.37
CA PRO A 485 1.82 -5.28 26.70
C PRO A 485 3.12 -4.56 27.06
N ASP A 486 3.80 -3.97 26.08
CA ASP A 486 5.03 -3.19 26.22
C ASP A 486 4.80 -1.67 26.21
N LEU A 487 3.57 -1.22 26.50
CA LEU A 487 3.26 0.19 26.76
C LEU A 487 4.11 0.70 27.91
N ASN A 488 4.86 1.78 27.67
CA ASN A 488 5.61 2.43 28.73
C ASN A 488 4.66 3.32 29.59
N PRO A 489 5.02 3.65 30.84
CA PRO A 489 4.15 4.44 31.72
C PRO A 489 3.76 5.81 31.15
N GLU A 490 4.64 6.44 30.37
CA GLU A 490 4.40 7.74 29.74
C GLU A 490 3.37 7.66 28.61
N GLU A 491 3.44 6.60 27.78
CA GLU A 491 2.44 6.26 26.75
C GLU A 491 1.09 5.99 27.38
N THR A 492 1.05 5.20 28.45
CA THR A 492 -0.18 4.92 29.19
C THR A 492 -0.80 6.20 29.74
N GLN A 493 0.00 7.07 30.35
CA GLN A 493 -0.48 8.34 30.89
C GLN A 493 -0.97 9.28 29.78
N GLU A 494 -0.25 9.38 28.67
CA GLU A 494 -0.65 10.20 27.52
C GLU A 494 -1.95 9.70 26.89
N LEU A 495 -2.10 8.38 26.69
CA LEU A 495 -3.32 7.77 26.16
C LEU A 495 -4.50 7.88 27.14
N GLN A 496 -4.25 7.88 28.45
CA GLN A 496 -5.29 8.13 29.46
C GLN A 496 -5.72 9.60 29.50
N GLN A 497 -4.77 10.53 29.41
CA GLN A 497 -5.05 11.97 29.42
C GLN A 497 -5.74 12.43 28.13
N ARG A 498 -5.20 12.01 26.99
CA ARG A 498 -5.68 12.40 25.65
C ARG A 498 -6.75 11.48 25.10
N GLY A 499 -7.07 10.37 25.76
CA GLY A 499 -8.02 9.38 25.24
C GLY A 499 -9.42 9.94 25.02
N ALA A 500 -9.88 10.84 25.89
CA ALA A 500 -11.17 11.52 25.71
C ALA A 500 -11.13 12.51 24.54
N GLU A 501 -10.06 13.30 24.44
CA GLU A 501 -9.84 14.27 23.36
C GLU A 501 -9.71 13.57 21.99
N LEU A 502 -9.04 12.41 21.95
CA LEU A 502 -8.89 11.57 20.78
C LEU A 502 -10.25 11.05 20.29
N ILE A 503 -11.06 10.49 21.19
CA ILE A 503 -12.41 10.02 20.86
C ILE A 503 -13.26 11.18 20.33
N GLU A 504 -13.22 12.34 21.00
CA GLU A 504 -13.98 13.52 20.59
C GLU A 504 -13.55 14.04 19.22
N ALA A 505 -12.24 14.13 18.96
CA ALA A 505 -11.71 14.59 17.68
C ALA A 505 -12.09 13.64 16.53
N VAL A 506 -11.99 12.32 16.75
CA VAL A 506 -12.39 11.30 15.77
C VAL A 506 -13.89 11.33 15.53
N GLU A 507 -14.69 11.46 16.58
CA GLU A 507 -16.15 11.58 16.49
C GLU A 507 -16.54 12.80 15.66
N GLN A 508 -15.99 13.99 15.96
CA GLN A 508 -16.24 15.20 15.19
C GLN A 508 -15.84 15.04 13.71
N LYS A 509 -14.68 14.44 13.44
CA LYS A 509 -14.19 14.15 12.08
C LYS A 509 -15.17 13.24 11.32
N VAL A 510 -15.54 12.09 11.88
CA VAL A 510 -16.43 11.13 11.22
C VAL A 510 -17.84 11.70 11.05
N LEU A 511 -18.35 12.47 12.02
CA LEU A 511 -19.63 13.16 11.88
C LEU A 511 -19.59 14.24 10.79
N ALA A 512 -18.50 14.99 10.68
CA ALA A 512 -18.30 15.96 9.60
C ALA A 512 -18.23 15.27 8.24
N GLU A 513 -17.52 14.15 8.12
CA GLU A 513 -17.46 13.31 6.91
C GLU A 513 -18.85 12.78 6.52
N ARG A 514 -19.63 12.27 7.49
CA ARG A 514 -21.01 11.82 7.25
C ARG A 514 -21.92 12.95 6.79
N LYS A 515 -21.80 14.14 7.39
CA LYS A 515 -22.55 15.34 6.97
C LYS A 515 -22.13 15.81 5.58
N ALA A 516 -20.84 15.78 5.26
CA ALA A 516 -20.32 16.15 3.93
C ALA A 516 -20.72 15.13 2.86
N ALA A 517 -20.70 13.83 3.17
CA ALA A 517 -21.20 12.77 2.31
C ALA A 517 -22.73 12.83 2.11
N GLY A 518 -23.46 13.38 3.09
CA GLY A 518 -24.88 13.71 3.02
C GLY A 518 -25.21 15.08 2.43
N GLY A 519 -24.22 15.84 1.94
CA GLY A 519 -24.34 17.26 1.54
C GLY A 519 -24.80 17.53 0.11
N GLY A 520 -25.19 16.51 -0.66
CA GLY A 520 -26.15 16.73 -1.73
C GLY A 520 -27.53 16.66 -1.10
N GLU A 521 -28.34 17.72 -1.23
CA GLU A 521 -29.78 17.66 -1.01
C GLU A 521 -30.34 16.47 -1.81
N LYS A 522 -30.33 15.29 -1.18
CA LYS A 522 -31.38 14.33 -1.39
C LYS A 522 -32.58 15.04 -0.80
N THR A 523 -33.37 15.67 -1.68
CA THR A 523 -34.81 15.51 -1.56
C THR A 523 -35.00 14.07 -1.11
N VAL A 524 -35.46 13.91 0.13
CA VAL A 524 -35.80 12.62 0.69
C VAL A 524 -36.91 12.09 -0.20
N VAL A 525 -36.54 11.46 -1.31
CA VAL A 525 -37.29 10.36 -1.85
C VAL A 525 -37.00 9.26 -0.85
N SER A 526 -37.81 9.26 0.21
CA SER A 526 -38.05 8.13 1.05
C SER A 526 -38.22 6.93 0.12
N THR A 527 -37.19 6.10 0.02
CA THR A 527 -37.39 4.69 -0.32
C THR A 527 -38.18 4.09 0.86
N GLU A 528 -39.49 4.32 0.84
CA GLU A 528 -40.47 3.49 1.50
C GLU A 528 -40.25 2.07 0.97
N GLY A 529 -39.57 1.23 1.74
CA GLY A 529 -39.31 -0.15 1.31
C GLY A 529 -38.36 -1.00 2.14
N SER A 530 -37.50 -0.42 3.00
CA SER A 530 -36.76 -1.23 3.98
C SER A 530 -37.45 -1.23 5.34
N ASP A 531 -37.66 -2.42 5.89
CA ASP A 531 -38.31 -2.64 7.19
C ASP A 531 -37.35 -2.37 8.39
N ASP A 532 -36.13 -1.93 8.09
CA ASP A 532 -35.04 -1.77 9.07
C ASP A 532 -35.07 -0.44 9.84
N GLY A 533 -35.90 0.53 9.42
CA GLY A 533 -36.04 1.85 10.07
C GLY A 533 -37.45 2.16 10.57
N LEU A 534 -37.55 3.06 11.56
CA LEU A 534 -38.81 3.64 12.04
C LEU A 534 -39.17 4.89 11.21
N SER A 535 -40.41 4.99 10.76
CA SER A 535 -40.99 6.21 10.16
C SER A 535 -41.45 7.19 11.25
N GLU A 536 -41.63 8.47 10.90
CA GLU A 536 -42.15 9.48 11.84
C GLU A 536 -43.53 9.08 12.40
N LYS A 537 -44.40 8.49 11.56
CA LYS A 537 -45.70 7.94 11.97
C LYS A 537 -45.58 6.75 12.93
N GLU A 538 -44.59 5.89 12.72
CA GLU A 538 -44.29 4.76 13.62
C GLU A 538 -43.87 5.28 15.02
N VAL A 539 -43.05 6.33 15.07
CA VAL A 539 -42.63 6.95 16.34
C VAL A 539 -43.83 7.59 17.06
N GLU A 540 -44.72 8.30 16.35
CA GLU A 540 -45.94 8.88 16.93
C GLU A 540 -46.90 7.82 17.50
N GLN A 541 -46.94 6.63 16.90
CA GLN A 541 -47.72 5.48 17.38
C GLN A 541 -47.05 4.74 18.56
N GLY A 542 -45.88 5.20 19.01
CA GLY A 542 -45.13 4.58 20.11
C GLY A 542 -44.37 3.31 19.70
N VAL A 543 -44.11 3.13 18.40
CA VAL A 543 -43.32 2.00 17.88
C VAL A 543 -41.84 2.23 18.16
N GLN A 544 -41.17 1.22 18.71
CA GLN A 544 -39.74 1.25 19.03
C GLN A 544 -39.03 0.01 18.47
N LEU A 545 -37.73 0.12 18.18
CA LEU A 545 -36.90 -1.03 17.80
C LEU A 545 -36.32 -1.67 19.07
N GLY A 546 -36.69 -2.92 19.33
CA GLY A 546 -36.19 -3.70 20.47
C GLY A 546 -35.48 -4.98 20.05
N ARG A 547 -34.46 -5.38 20.81
CA ARG A 547 -33.83 -6.70 20.66
C ARG A 547 -34.65 -7.72 21.46
N VAL A 548 -35.33 -8.61 20.75
CA VAL A 548 -36.21 -9.63 21.35
C VAL A 548 -35.49 -10.97 21.40
N ALA A 549 -35.37 -11.54 22.60
CA ALA A 549 -34.80 -12.85 22.82
C ALA A 549 -35.77 -13.94 22.33
N MET A 550 -35.29 -14.75 21.37
CA MET A 550 -36.03 -15.90 20.84
C MET A 550 -35.29 -17.20 21.15
N ARG A 551 -36.02 -18.17 21.70
CA ARG A 551 -35.50 -19.54 21.86
C ARG A 551 -35.47 -20.23 20.49
N THR A 552 -34.28 -20.60 20.06
CA THR A 552 -34.04 -21.42 18.87
C THR A 552 -33.42 -22.76 19.27
N PRO A 553 -33.41 -23.79 18.40
CA PRO A 553 -32.73 -25.05 18.68
C PRO A 553 -31.22 -24.88 19.00
N ALA A 554 -30.61 -23.78 18.56
CA ALA A 554 -29.21 -23.42 18.81
C ALA A 554 -29.01 -22.50 20.04
N GLY A 555 -30.02 -22.35 20.91
CA GLY A 555 -30.01 -21.47 22.08
C GLY A 555 -30.82 -20.18 21.92
N VAL A 556 -30.73 -19.28 22.90
CA VAL A 556 -31.40 -17.98 22.88
C VAL A 556 -30.65 -17.03 21.94
N ARG A 557 -31.34 -16.47 20.95
CA ARG A 557 -30.78 -15.44 20.05
C ARG A 557 -31.59 -14.15 20.16
N LEU A 558 -30.89 -13.03 20.29
CA LEU A 558 -31.47 -11.70 20.23
C LEU A 558 -31.63 -11.28 18.77
N ARG A 559 -32.85 -10.88 18.37
CA ARG A 559 -33.10 -10.32 17.04
C ARG A 559 -33.79 -8.96 17.13
N PRO A 560 -33.45 -8.01 16.26
CA PRO A 560 -34.14 -6.73 16.21
C PRO A 560 -35.58 -6.92 15.68
N TYR A 561 -36.55 -6.30 16.34
CA TYR A 561 -37.94 -6.25 15.92
C TYR A 561 -38.55 -4.87 16.24
N LYS A 562 -39.56 -4.46 15.47
CA LYS A 562 -40.46 -3.36 15.83
C LYS A 562 -41.41 -3.85 16.94
N ILE A 563 -41.52 -3.07 17.99
CA ILE A 563 -42.35 -3.32 19.16
C ILE A 563 -43.27 -2.12 19.32
N MET A 564 -44.57 -2.37 19.47
CA MET A 564 -45.56 -1.30 19.66
C MET A 564 -46.43 -1.60 20.90
N PRO A 565 -46.98 -0.57 21.56
CA PRO A 565 -48.00 -0.77 22.58
C PRO A 565 -49.25 -1.42 21.95
N ASP A 566 -49.85 -2.38 22.64
CA ASP A 566 -51.11 -2.99 22.19
C ASP A 566 -52.25 -1.99 22.39
N GLN A 567 -52.92 -1.64 21.29
CA GLN A 567 -54.04 -0.69 21.32
C GLN A 567 -55.30 -1.29 21.98
N GLU A 568 -55.41 -2.63 22.04
CA GLU A 568 -56.54 -3.33 22.66
C GLU A 568 -56.29 -3.69 24.13
N GLU A 569 -55.03 -3.84 24.54
CA GLU A 569 -54.62 -4.20 25.91
C GLU A 569 -53.61 -3.17 26.48
N PRO A 570 -54.09 -2.08 27.11
CA PRO A 570 -53.23 -1.03 27.65
C PRO A 570 -52.19 -1.58 28.64
N GLY A 571 -50.92 -1.25 28.42
CA GLY A 571 -49.79 -1.69 29.26
C GLY A 571 -49.05 -2.93 28.77
N LYS A 572 -49.50 -3.55 27.68
CA LYS A 572 -48.77 -4.63 27.01
C LYS A 572 -48.11 -4.15 25.71
N PHE A 573 -47.03 -4.83 25.34
CA PHE A 573 -46.31 -4.58 24.10
C PHE A 573 -46.40 -5.80 23.19
N ILE A 574 -46.44 -5.55 21.88
CA ILE A 574 -46.55 -6.59 20.86
C ILE A 574 -45.50 -6.40 19.77
N LEU A 575 -45.11 -7.50 19.13
CA LEU A 575 -44.34 -7.42 17.89
C LEU A 575 -45.19 -6.80 16.78
N ALA A 576 -44.59 -5.88 16.05
CA ALA A 576 -45.20 -5.23 14.90
C ALA A 576 -44.31 -5.40 13.66
N ARG A 577 -44.93 -5.24 12.49
CA ARG A 577 -44.23 -5.14 11.20
C ARG A 577 -44.95 -4.10 10.35
N ARG A 578 -44.24 -3.55 9.36
CA ARG A 578 -44.90 -2.74 8.35
C ARG A 578 -45.64 -3.65 7.38
N ASP A 579 -46.92 -3.39 7.16
CA ASP A 579 -47.68 -4.11 6.14
C ASP A 579 -47.20 -3.67 4.74
N PRO A 580 -46.76 -4.59 3.87
CA PRO A 580 -46.20 -4.23 2.57
C PRO A 580 -47.19 -3.56 1.61
N GLU A 581 -48.49 -3.79 1.79
CA GLU A 581 -49.54 -3.27 0.88
C GLU A 581 -50.08 -1.91 1.34
N SER A 582 -50.33 -1.73 2.64
CA SER A 582 -50.87 -0.49 3.19
C SER A 582 -49.81 0.48 3.72
N GLY A 583 -48.59 0.00 3.97
CA GLY A 583 -47.53 0.77 4.64
C GLY A 583 -47.79 1.04 6.12
N GLU A 584 -48.91 0.55 6.67
CA GLU A 584 -49.28 0.74 8.08
C GLU A 584 -48.59 -0.28 8.98
N THR A 585 -48.37 0.11 10.24
CA THR A 585 -47.77 -0.77 11.24
C THR A 585 -48.82 -1.71 11.80
N VAL A 586 -48.69 -3.00 11.52
CA VAL A 586 -49.64 -4.04 11.91
C VAL A 586 -49.01 -5.04 12.89
N PRO A 587 -49.79 -5.61 13.82
CA PRO A 587 -49.28 -6.59 14.75
C PRO A 587 -48.88 -7.89 14.05
N VAL A 588 -47.77 -8.50 14.50
CA VAL A 588 -47.34 -9.82 14.04
C VAL A 588 -48.20 -10.89 14.70
N LEU A 589 -48.96 -11.61 13.89
CA LEU A 589 -49.83 -12.70 14.34
C LEU A 589 -49.14 -14.07 14.22
N ARG A 590 -49.36 -14.95 15.20
CA ARG A 590 -49.00 -16.38 15.12
C ARG A 590 -50.21 -17.21 15.55
N GLY A 591 -50.77 -18.00 14.63
CA GLY A 591 -51.98 -18.77 14.89
C GLY A 591 -53.20 -17.90 15.24
N GLY A 592 -53.29 -16.70 14.67
CA GLY A 592 -54.38 -15.75 14.92
C GLY A 592 -54.28 -14.91 16.19
N ARG A 593 -53.22 -15.07 17.00
CA ARG A 593 -52.98 -14.27 18.21
C ARG A 593 -51.82 -13.30 18.02
N LYS A 594 -51.94 -12.10 18.61
CA LYS A 594 -50.86 -11.10 18.70
C LYS A 594 -49.69 -11.66 19.51
N ARG A 595 -48.47 -11.43 19.04
CA ARG A 595 -47.27 -11.86 19.75
C ARG A 595 -46.88 -10.83 20.80
N GLN A 596 -47.27 -11.09 22.05
CA GLN A 596 -46.94 -10.25 23.20
C GLN A 596 -45.46 -10.37 23.56
N VAL A 597 -44.87 -9.26 23.99
CA VAL A 597 -43.51 -9.18 24.48
C VAL A 597 -43.48 -8.44 25.81
N THR A 598 -42.71 -8.96 26.75
CA THR A 598 -42.48 -8.33 28.05
C THR A 598 -41.01 -8.03 28.24
N ARG A 599 -40.74 -7.02 29.06
CA ARG A 599 -39.38 -6.64 29.42
C ARG A 599 -39.00 -7.39 30.70
N ASN A 600 -37.97 -8.22 30.63
CA ASN A 600 -37.48 -8.98 31.78
C ASN A 600 -36.77 -8.07 32.80
N ARG A 601 -36.35 -8.63 33.95
CA ARG A 601 -35.66 -7.88 35.02
C ARG A 601 -34.30 -7.29 34.59
N GLU A 602 -33.71 -7.80 33.53
CA GLU A 602 -32.44 -7.34 32.94
C GLU A 602 -32.65 -6.30 31.85
N GLY A 603 -33.91 -5.89 31.60
CA GLY A 603 -34.25 -4.88 30.61
C GLY A 603 -34.32 -5.38 29.17
N VAL A 604 -34.24 -6.70 28.93
CA VAL A 604 -34.31 -7.34 27.62
C VAL A 604 -35.76 -7.72 27.28
N TRP A 605 -36.14 -7.55 26.01
CA TRP A 605 -37.46 -7.96 25.53
C TRP A 605 -37.51 -9.46 25.28
N GLU A 606 -38.51 -10.13 25.84
CA GLU A 606 -38.77 -11.56 25.66
C GLU A 606 -40.19 -11.76 25.12
N LEU A 607 -40.37 -12.83 24.34
CA LEU A 607 -41.70 -13.26 23.93
C LEU A 607 -42.39 -13.98 25.08
N ASP A 608 -43.62 -13.58 25.34
CA ASP A 608 -44.50 -14.27 26.30
C ASP A 608 -44.94 -15.66 25.82
#